data_AF-A0A961H8Q8-F1
#
_entry.id   AF-A0A961H8Q8-F1
#
_cell.length_a   1.000
_cell.length_b   1.000
_cell.length_c   1.000
_cell.angle_alpha   90.00
_cell.angle_beta   90.00
_cell.angle_gamma   90.00
#
_symmetry.space_group_name_H-M   'P 1'
#
loop_
_entity.id
_entity.type
_entity.pdbx_description
1 polymer ?
#
loop_
_entity_poly.entity_id
_entity_poly.type
_entity_poly.pdbx_seq_one_letter_code
_entity_poly.pdbx_strand_id
1 'polypeptide(L)'
;MPDTNSLSHIDLTDLSVFERGAPHEIYRTLRDTAPLYWHEPTEHTPDGEGFWCLTRHEDVDWAAKRADLFSSACGGCRDGGGTLIEDLPDGFGPGVLFNMQDDPRHQQIRRLVTPSLTPKRLREIESDLARRCDRILDEAIATSDTDGAVDFLGQVAAELPLQAIASLLGVPQADRHQFMEWFDTMLDHGDGRELGDRSEASQAAGAAMFAYGTELLAEKRRHPGDDIMSIVANTAGSDPELSELEQQMFFNLLLAAGSETTRNTITAGMLALIDRPEQWRALQADRSRLPVAVEEMLRWASSTI
;
A
#
# COMPACT_ATOMS: atom_id res chain seq x y z
N MET A 1 -18.31 -25.24 -24.60
CA MET A 1 -18.08 -24.26 -23.52
C MET A 1 -17.61 -25.04 -22.31
N PRO A 2 -16.59 -24.57 -21.57
CA PRO A 2 -16.29 -25.16 -20.26
C PRO A 2 -17.55 -25.09 -19.39
N ASP A 3 -17.77 -26.10 -18.55
CA ASP A 3 -18.93 -26.16 -17.65
C ASP A 3 -18.86 -25.00 -16.65
N THR A 4 -19.57 -23.90 -16.93
CA THR A 4 -19.62 -22.70 -16.06
C THR A 4 -20.18 -23.03 -14.66
N ASN A 5 -20.92 -24.13 -14.54
CA ASN A 5 -21.44 -24.66 -13.28
C ASN A 5 -20.32 -25.12 -12.32
N SER A 6 -19.08 -25.31 -12.81
CA SER A 6 -17.93 -25.66 -11.97
C SER A 6 -17.28 -24.44 -11.31
N LEU A 7 -17.57 -23.20 -11.74
CA LEU A 7 -16.92 -21.98 -11.22
C LEU A 7 -17.79 -21.20 -10.23
N SER A 8 -19.08 -21.53 -10.14
CA SER A 8 -20.06 -20.84 -9.28
C SER A 8 -19.81 -20.95 -7.78
N HIS A 9 -18.82 -21.74 -7.35
CA HIS A 9 -18.40 -21.86 -5.95
C HIS A 9 -17.22 -20.95 -5.61
N ILE A 10 -16.61 -20.29 -6.61
CA ILE A 10 -15.50 -19.37 -6.39
C ILE A 10 -16.09 -18.03 -5.98
N ASP A 11 -15.89 -17.68 -4.71
CA ASP A 11 -16.16 -16.35 -4.21
C ASP A 11 -14.83 -15.64 -3.88
N LEU A 12 -14.48 -14.61 -4.65
CA LEU A 12 -13.29 -13.79 -4.41
C LEU A 12 -13.56 -12.62 -3.46
N THR A 13 -14.81 -12.45 -3.01
CA THR A 13 -15.23 -11.43 -2.05
C THR A 13 -15.42 -11.99 -0.64
N ASP A 14 -15.52 -13.32 -0.50
CA ASP A 14 -15.42 -14.01 0.79
C ASP A 14 -13.97 -13.97 1.28
N LEU A 15 -13.69 -13.14 2.29
CA LEU A 15 -12.34 -12.93 2.82
C LEU A 15 -11.74 -14.19 3.47
N SER A 16 -12.56 -15.17 3.84
CA SER A 16 -12.08 -16.43 4.42
C SER A 16 -11.15 -17.18 3.47
N VAL A 17 -11.29 -16.99 2.15
CA VAL A 17 -10.41 -17.62 1.15
C VAL A 17 -8.98 -17.04 1.18
N PHE A 18 -8.77 -15.89 1.83
CA PHE A 18 -7.49 -15.20 1.95
C PHE A 18 -6.81 -15.35 3.32
N GLU A 19 -7.47 -15.97 4.31
CA GLU A 19 -6.92 -16.15 5.68
C GLU A 19 -5.55 -16.86 5.72
N ARG A 20 -5.27 -17.70 4.72
CA ARG A 20 -4.01 -18.45 4.59
C ARG A 20 -3.09 -17.86 3.51
N GLY A 21 -3.29 -16.60 3.18
CA GLY A 21 -2.62 -15.89 2.08
C GLY A 21 -3.36 -16.03 0.76
N ALA A 22 -2.71 -15.58 -0.32
CA ALA A 22 -3.31 -15.53 -1.65
C ALA A 22 -3.80 -16.91 -2.13
N PRO A 23 -5.05 -17.04 -2.63
CA PRO A 23 -5.62 -18.31 -3.06
C PRO A 23 -5.11 -18.76 -4.44
N HIS A 24 -3.82 -19.09 -4.53
CA HIS A 24 -3.14 -19.38 -5.80
C HIS A 24 -3.77 -20.50 -6.64
N GLU A 25 -4.42 -21.48 -5.99
CA GLU A 25 -5.14 -22.57 -6.67
C GLU A 25 -6.43 -22.09 -7.36
N ILE A 26 -7.17 -21.17 -6.72
CA ILE A 26 -8.33 -20.51 -7.33
C ILE A 26 -7.87 -19.69 -8.54
N TYR A 27 -6.82 -18.87 -8.36
CA TYR A 27 -6.26 -18.08 -9.46
C TYR A 27 -5.73 -18.95 -10.60
N ARG A 28 -5.16 -20.13 -10.31
CA ARG A 28 -4.74 -21.09 -11.35
C ARG A 28 -5.94 -21.61 -12.14
N THR A 29 -6.98 -22.03 -11.43
CA THR A 29 -8.22 -22.52 -12.04
C THR A 29 -8.84 -21.47 -12.96
N LEU A 30 -8.95 -20.22 -12.51
CA LEU A 30 -9.47 -19.12 -13.32
C LEU A 30 -8.58 -18.86 -14.54
N ARG A 31 -7.25 -18.76 -14.38
CA ARG A 31 -6.35 -18.60 -15.53
C ARG A 31 -6.55 -19.69 -16.58
N ASP A 32 -6.66 -20.94 -16.16
CA ASP A 32 -6.71 -22.10 -17.06
C ASP A 32 -8.08 -22.28 -17.73
N THR A 33 -9.17 -21.90 -17.07
CA THR A 33 -10.54 -22.23 -17.51
C THR A 33 -11.41 -21.03 -17.88
N ALA A 34 -11.21 -19.88 -17.23
CA ALA A 34 -11.98 -18.64 -17.43
C ALA A 34 -11.10 -17.41 -17.11
N PRO A 35 -10.09 -17.09 -17.95
CA PRO A 35 -9.11 -16.05 -17.63
C PRO A 35 -9.70 -14.64 -17.53
N LEU A 36 -10.78 -14.40 -18.27
CA LEU A 36 -11.72 -13.31 -18.08
C LEU A 36 -13.01 -13.90 -17.51
N TYR A 37 -13.24 -13.67 -16.22
CA TYR A 37 -14.35 -14.25 -15.47
C TYR A 37 -15.30 -13.14 -15.01
N TRP A 38 -16.59 -13.31 -15.23
CA TRP A 38 -17.60 -12.49 -14.56
C TRP A 38 -17.91 -13.12 -13.21
N HIS A 39 -17.53 -12.44 -12.13
CA HIS A 39 -17.86 -12.83 -10.76
C HIS A 39 -19.24 -12.25 -10.43
N GLU A 40 -20.23 -13.12 -10.27
CA GLU A 40 -21.59 -12.74 -9.86
C GLU A 40 -21.59 -12.34 -8.38
N PRO A 41 -22.41 -11.34 -7.98
CA PRO A 41 -22.40 -10.86 -6.61
C PRO A 41 -22.90 -11.95 -5.64
N THR A 42 -22.22 -12.05 -4.50
CA THR A 42 -22.57 -12.90 -3.37
C THR A 42 -23.00 -12.05 -2.17
N GLU A 43 -23.25 -12.68 -1.02
CA GLU A 43 -23.53 -11.95 0.22
C GLU A 43 -22.32 -11.16 0.73
N HIS A 44 -21.11 -11.50 0.27
CA HIS A 44 -19.86 -10.84 0.63
C HIS A 44 -19.46 -9.73 -0.36
N THR A 45 -20.11 -9.66 -1.53
CA THR A 45 -19.74 -8.72 -2.57
C THR A 45 -20.21 -7.31 -2.24
N PRO A 46 -19.28 -6.33 -2.16
CA PRO A 46 -19.65 -4.93 -1.94
C PRO A 46 -20.66 -4.43 -2.97
N ASP A 47 -21.52 -3.50 -2.54
CA ASP A 47 -22.57 -2.87 -3.34
C ASP A 47 -23.61 -3.84 -3.96
N GLY A 48 -23.49 -5.15 -3.73
CA GLY A 48 -24.31 -6.18 -4.34
C GLY A 48 -24.16 -6.26 -5.86
N GLU A 49 -23.02 -5.82 -6.40
CA GLU A 49 -22.77 -5.76 -7.84
C GLU A 49 -21.64 -6.69 -8.29
N GLY A 50 -21.86 -7.44 -9.38
CA GLY A 50 -20.83 -8.30 -9.95
C GLY A 50 -19.74 -7.53 -10.70
N PHE A 51 -18.58 -8.16 -10.91
CA PHE A 51 -17.43 -7.53 -11.55
C PHE A 51 -16.62 -8.48 -12.43
N TRP A 52 -15.83 -7.91 -13.34
CA TRP A 52 -14.92 -8.68 -14.18
C TRP A 52 -13.59 -8.96 -13.46
N CYS A 53 -13.20 -10.22 -13.36
CA CYS A 53 -11.90 -10.66 -12.88
C CYS A 53 -10.97 -10.97 -14.05
N LEU A 54 -9.83 -10.29 -14.11
CA LEU A 54 -8.74 -10.56 -15.05
C LEU A 54 -7.65 -11.32 -14.31
N THR A 55 -7.33 -12.54 -14.74
CA THR A 55 -6.43 -13.41 -13.96
C THR A 55 -5.12 -13.75 -14.66
N ARG A 56 -5.00 -13.49 -15.97
CA ARG A 56 -3.73 -13.62 -16.71
C ARG A 56 -2.96 -12.31 -16.67
N HIS A 57 -1.64 -12.43 -16.53
CA HIS A 57 -0.73 -11.28 -16.52
C HIS A 57 -0.90 -10.40 -17.77
N GLU A 58 -1.05 -10.99 -18.95
CA GLU A 58 -1.21 -10.23 -20.21
C GLU A 58 -2.47 -9.36 -20.24
N ASP A 59 -3.58 -9.85 -19.68
CA ASP A 59 -4.84 -9.11 -19.62
C ASP A 59 -4.76 -7.98 -18.60
N VAL A 60 -4.17 -8.25 -17.43
CA VAL A 60 -3.95 -7.25 -16.37
C VAL A 60 -3.00 -6.14 -16.84
N ASP A 61 -1.87 -6.51 -17.45
CA ASP A 61 -0.89 -5.55 -18.00
C ASP A 61 -1.50 -4.70 -19.13
N TRP A 62 -2.33 -5.31 -19.98
CA TRP A 62 -3.06 -4.58 -21.01
C TRP A 62 -4.05 -3.59 -20.40
N ALA A 63 -4.90 -4.01 -19.46
CA ALA A 63 -5.89 -3.16 -18.82
C ALA A 63 -5.23 -1.98 -18.06
N ALA A 64 -4.17 -2.26 -17.31
CA ALA A 64 -3.41 -1.25 -16.56
C ALA A 64 -2.77 -0.17 -17.46
N LYS A 65 -2.53 -0.46 -18.74
CA LYS A 65 -2.00 0.50 -19.73
C LYS A 65 -3.09 1.25 -20.49
N ARG A 66 -4.36 0.90 -20.30
CA ARG A 66 -5.51 1.46 -21.02
C ARG A 66 -6.38 2.32 -20.10
N ALA A 67 -5.77 3.34 -19.50
CA ALA A 67 -6.48 4.33 -18.68
C ALA A 67 -7.56 5.12 -19.45
N ASP A 68 -7.54 5.07 -20.79
CA ASP A 68 -8.61 5.58 -21.66
C ASP A 68 -9.87 4.70 -21.66
N LEU A 69 -9.75 3.43 -21.24
CA LEU A 69 -10.85 2.46 -21.15
C LEU A 69 -11.18 2.08 -19.71
N PHE A 70 -10.16 1.95 -18.86
CA PHE A 70 -10.27 1.55 -17.46
C PHE A 70 -9.89 2.75 -16.59
N SER A 71 -10.89 3.56 -16.26
CA SER A 71 -10.76 4.70 -15.35
C SER A 71 -10.40 4.22 -13.95
N SER A 72 -9.55 4.98 -13.26
CA SER A 72 -9.30 4.82 -11.82
C SER A 72 -10.24 5.66 -10.96
N ALA A 73 -11.08 6.51 -11.57
CA ALA A 73 -12.04 7.36 -10.89
C ALA A 73 -13.45 6.78 -10.95
N CYS A 74 -14.07 6.74 -12.13
CA CYS A 74 -15.46 6.32 -12.33
C CYS A 74 -15.75 6.06 -13.83
N GLY A 75 -16.84 5.35 -14.14
CA GLY A 75 -17.27 5.11 -15.52
C GLY A 75 -18.79 5.01 -15.70
N GLY A 76 -19.28 5.42 -16.87
CA GLY A 76 -20.67 5.25 -17.26
C GLY A 76 -21.64 6.15 -16.48
N CYS A 77 -22.60 5.53 -15.79
CA CYS A 77 -23.62 6.21 -14.98
C CYS A 77 -23.50 5.87 -13.48
N ARG A 78 -22.31 5.45 -13.01
CA ARG A 78 -22.07 5.21 -11.58
C ARG A 78 -22.04 6.54 -10.81
N ASP A 79 -22.54 6.49 -9.58
CA ASP A 79 -22.54 7.62 -8.64
C ASP A 79 -21.31 7.58 -7.69
N GLY A 80 -20.37 6.67 -7.94
CA GLY A 80 -19.12 6.46 -7.22
C GLY A 80 -18.11 5.64 -8.04
N GLY A 81 -17.02 5.21 -7.41
CA GLY A 81 -15.99 4.41 -8.07
C GLY A 81 -14.70 4.29 -7.25
N GLY A 82 -13.56 4.24 -7.94
CA GLY A 82 -12.23 4.24 -7.34
C GLY A 82 -11.40 3.07 -7.83
N THR A 83 -10.47 2.62 -6.98
CA THR A 83 -9.57 1.50 -7.27
C THR A 83 -9.74 0.33 -6.31
N LEU A 84 -10.89 0.25 -5.63
CA LEU A 84 -11.31 -0.88 -4.81
C LEU A 84 -12.50 -1.59 -5.48
N ILE A 85 -12.98 -2.69 -4.90
CA ILE A 85 -14.19 -3.36 -5.43
C ILE A 85 -15.43 -2.54 -5.07
N GLU A 86 -15.49 -2.03 -3.85
CA GLU A 86 -16.54 -1.12 -3.41
C GLU A 86 -16.41 0.27 -4.04
N ASP A 87 -17.56 0.85 -4.40
CA ASP A 87 -17.63 2.24 -4.86
C ASP A 87 -17.42 3.18 -3.65
N LEU A 88 -16.36 3.98 -3.72
CA LEU A 88 -16.20 5.10 -2.81
C LEU A 88 -17.01 6.31 -3.33
N PRO A 89 -17.58 7.12 -2.43
CA PRO A 89 -18.35 8.30 -2.84
C PRO A 89 -17.50 9.30 -3.63
N ASP A 90 -18.11 9.85 -4.68
CA ASP A 90 -17.55 10.95 -5.46
C ASP A 90 -17.16 12.14 -4.56
N GLY A 91 -15.95 12.68 -4.78
CA GLY A 91 -15.44 13.80 -4.00
C GLY A 91 -14.89 13.41 -2.62
N PHE A 92 -14.83 12.11 -2.30
CA PHE A 92 -14.08 11.59 -1.15
C PHE A 92 -12.92 10.70 -1.61
N GLY A 93 -13.21 9.68 -2.43
CA GLY A 93 -12.21 8.83 -3.07
C GLY A 93 -11.93 9.28 -4.51
N PRO A 94 -12.76 8.86 -5.48
CA PRO A 94 -12.69 9.28 -6.86
C PRO A 94 -12.57 10.80 -7.02
N GLY A 95 -11.61 11.23 -7.82
CA GLY A 95 -11.37 12.64 -8.10
C GLY A 95 -10.59 13.39 -7.01
N VAL A 96 -10.35 12.79 -5.84
CA VAL A 96 -9.59 13.40 -4.71
C VAL A 96 -8.32 12.62 -4.39
N LEU A 97 -8.43 11.31 -4.16
CA LEU A 97 -7.28 10.45 -3.93
C LEU A 97 -6.45 10.35 -5.21
N PHE A 98 -5.14 10.55 -5.11
CA PHE A 98 -4.25 10.60 -6.27
C PHE A 98 -4.26 9.31 -7.11
N ASN A 99 -4.40 8.14 -6.47
CA ASN A 99 -4.53 6.85 -7.17
C ASN A 99 -5.92 6.64 -7.81
N MET A 100 -6.92 7.46 -7.47
CA MET A 100 -8.30 7.39 -7.96
C MET A 100 -8.64 8.59 -8.86
N GLN A 101 -7.67 9.02 -9.66
CA GLN A 101 -7.79 10.13 -10.59
C GLN A 101 -7.30 9.71 -11.98
N ASP A 102 -7.96 10.24 -13.00
CA ASP A 102 -7.55 10.07 -14.39
C ASP A 102 -6.78 11.29 -14.93
N ASP A 103 -6.23 11.13 -16.13
CA ASP A 103 -5.59 12.20 -16.87
C ASP A 103 -6.63 13.23 -17.36
N PRO A 104 -6.26 14.53 -17.42
CA PRO A 104 -4.91 15.09 -17.22
C PRO A 104 -4.54 15.38 -15.76
N ARG A 105 -5.50 15.37 -14.83
CA ARG A 105 -5.29 15.80 -13.42
C ARG A 105 -4.25 14.93 -12.72
N HIS A 106 -4.33 13.61 -12.90
CA HIS A 106 -3.36 12.67 -12.34
C HIS A 106 -1.92 12.96 -12.82
N GLN A 107 -1.68 13.15 -14.13
CA GLN A 107 -0.35 13.52 -14.65
C GLN A 107 0.14 14.88 -14.12
N GLN A 108 -0.75 15.86 -13.98
CA GLN A 108 -0.41 17.17 -13.43
C GLN A 108 0.11 17.05 -11.99
N ILE A 109 -0.62 16.33 -11.13
CA ILE A 109 -0.23 16.10 -9.73
C ILE A 109 1.03 15.23 -9.65
N ARG A 110 1.14 14.19 -10.48
CA ARG A 110 2.34 13.33 -10.53
C ARG A 110 3.60 14.13 -10.86
N ARG A 111 3.52 15.03 -11.85
CA ARG A 111 4.65 15.89 -12.25
C ARG A 111 5.05 16.88 -11.15
N LEU A 112 4.08 17.33 -10.36
CA LEU A 112 4.32 18.24 -9.23
C LEU A 112 5.20 17.57 -8.15
N VAL A 113 4.92 16.30 -7.79
CA VAL A 113 5.59 15.62 -6.67
C VAL A 113 6.84 14.82 -7.05
N THR A 114 6.97 14.41 -8.32
CA THR A 114 8.11 13.62 -8.80
C THR A 114 9.49 14.26 -8.51
N PRO A 115 9.68 15.59 -8.56
CA PRO A 115 10.95 16.22 -8.20
C PRO A 115 11.43 15.93 -6.77
N SER A 116 10.54 15.65 -5.81
CA SER A 116 10.94 15.25 -4.45
C SER A 116 11.58 13.86 -4.39
N LEU A 117 11.48 13.07 -5.47
CA LEU A 117 12.01 11.71 -5.59
C LEU A 117 13.28 11.63 -6.44
N THR A 118 14.08 12.70 -6.48
CA THR A 118 15.34 12.67 -7.26
C THR A 118 16.31 11.60 -6.77
N PRO A 119 17.17 11.04 -7.65
CA PRO A 119 18.19 10.07 -7.23
C PRO A 119 19.10 10.56 -6.10
N LYS A 120 19.33 11.87 -5.98
CA LYS A 120 20.10 12.45 -4.88
C LYS A 120 19.36 12.28 -3.54
N ARG A 121 18.07 12.66 -3.50
CA ARG A 121 17.22 12.52 -2.31
C ARG A 121 17.08 11.07 -1.88
N LEU A 122 16.84 10.18 -2.85
CA LEU A 122 16.73 8.75 -2.57
C LEU A 122 18.01 8.18 -1.95
N ARG A 123 19.20 8.61 -2.39
CA ARG A 123 20.48 8.20 -1.76
C ARG A 123 20.67 8.73 -0.33
N GLU A 124 20.19 9.94 -0.05
CA GLU A 124 20.22 10.51 1.30
C GLU A 124 19.31 9.69 2.24
N ILE A 125 18.11 9.35 1.76
CA ILE A 125 17.17 8.49 2.48
C ILE A 125 17.74 7.07 2.65
N GLU A 126 18.31 6.48 1.61
CA GLU A 126 18.95 5.15 1.67
C GLU A 126 20.05 5.10 2.74
N SER A 127 20.91 6.12 2.78
CA SER A 127 21.98 6.19 3.78
C SER A 127 21.45 6.29 5.21
N ASP A 128 20.31 6.96 5.41
CA ASP A 128 19.64 7.05 6.70
C ASP A 128 18.94 5.74 7.08
N LEU A 129 18.22 5.14 6.13
CA LEU A 129 17.56 3.84 6.29
C LEU A 129 18.56 2.73 6.59
N ALA A 130 19.76 2.73 6.00
CA ALA A 130 20.81 1.77 6.32
C ALA A 130 21.21 1.85 7.80
N ARG A 131 21.49 3.06 8.32
CA ARG A 131 21.81 3.25 9.75
C ARG A 131 20.66 2.85 10.67
N ARG A 132 19.42 3.09 10.24
CA ARG A 132 18.24 2.69 11.00
C ARG A 132 18.06 1.18 11.00
N CYS A 133 18.27 0.53 9.86
CA CYS A 133 18.23 -0.91 9.74
C CYS A 133 19.20 -1.55 10.74
N ASP A 134 20.44 -1.06 10.82
CA ASP A 134 21.42 -1.53 11.81
C ASP A 134 20.88 -1.39 13.25
N ARG A 135 20.36 -0.21 13.61
CA ARG A 135 19.81 0.04 14.95
C ARG A 135 18.59 -0.84 15.27
N ILE A 136 17.67 -0.99 14.31
CA ILE A 136 16.47 -1.82 14.44
C ILE A 136 16.87 -3.28 14.69
N LEU A 137 17.85 -3.78 13.92
CA LEU A 137 18.36 -5.13 14.09
C LEU A 137 19.09 -5.30 15.43
N ASP A 138 19.90 -4.32 15.85
CA ASP A 138 20.58 -4.34 17.15
C ASP A 138 19.57 -4.36 18.32
N GLU A 139 18.52 -3.53 18.25
CA GLU A 139 17.44 -3.46 19.24
C GLU A 139 16.64 -4.77 19.28
N ALA A 140 16.29 -5.34 18.12
CA ALA A 140 15.60 -6.62 18.01
C ALA A 140 16.43 -7.78 18.60
N ILE A 141 17.73 -7.83 18.31
CA ILE A 141 18.64 -8.84 18.88
C ILE A 141 18.81 -8.65 20.39
N ALA A 142 18.90 -7.40 20.87
CA ALA A 142 19.06 -7.13 22.30
C ALA A 142 17.80 -7.48 23.12
N THR A 143 16.63 -7.47 22.48
CA THR A 143 15.33 -7.76 23.09
C THR A 143 14.79 -9.14 22.73
N SER A 144 15.58 -9.97 22.04
CA SER A 144 15.20 -11.34 21.68
C SER A 144 14.90 -12.16 22.94
N ASP A 145 14.04 -13.16 22.82
CA ASP A 145 13.73 -14.05 23.92
C ASP A 145 14.93 -14.92 24.33
N THR A 146 14.74 -15.81 25.32
CA THR A 146 15.80 -16.67 25.84
C THR A 146 16.40 -17.63 24.80
N ASP A 147 15.65 -17.93 23.74
CA ASP A 147 16.08 -18.81 22.65
C ASP A 147 16.64 -18.02 21.45
N GLY A 148 16.68 -16.69 21.55
CA GLY A 148 17.13 -15.78 20.49
C GLY A 148 16.06 -15.51 19.43
N ALA A 149 14.79 -15.80 19.71
CA ALA A 149 13.70 -15.52 18.78
C ALA A 149 13.29 -14.03 18.83
N VAL A 150 12.90 -13.53 17.67
CA VAL A 150 12.54 -12.13 17.40
C VAL A 150 11.22 -12.12 16.64
N ASP A 151 10.29 -11.26 17.03
CA ASP A 151 9.12 -10.96 16.20
C ASP A 151 9.57 -10.07 15.04
N PHE A 152 9.93 -10.69 13.92
CA PHE A 152 10.44 -9.98 12.75
C PHE A 152 9.43 -8.98 12.17
N LEU A 153 8.12 -9.27 12.25
CA LEU A 153 7.09 -8.38 11.70
C LEU A 153 6.96 -7.12 12.55
N GLY A 154 6.76 -7.27 13.85
CA GLY A 154 6.58 -6.16 14.78
C GLY A 154 7.85 -5.38 15.07
N GLN A 155 8.98 -6.09 15.25
CA GLN A 155 10.23 -5.47 15.72
C GLN A 155 11.17 -5.04 14.57
N VAL A 156 10.96 -5.49 13.33
CA VAL A 156 11.86 -5.17 12.20
C VAL A 156 11.13 -4.63 10.99
N ALA A 157 10.16 -5.38 10.45
CA ALA A 157 9.53 -5.08 9.16
C ALA A 157 8.59 -3.86 9.22
N ALA A 158 8.00 -3.57 10.38
CA ALA A 158 7.08 -2.44 10.55
C ALA A 158 7.79 -1.08 10.61
N GLU A 159 8.94 -0.99 11.29
CA GLU A 159 9.58 0.30 11.56
C GLU A 159 10.21 0.92 10.31
N LEU A 160 10.98 0.14 9.52
CA LEU A 160 11.78 0.70 8.43
C LEU A 160 10.95 1.38 7.32
N PRO A 161 9.84 0.80 6.81
CA PRO A 161 8.98 1.45 5.82
C PRO A 161 8.39 2.76 6.30
N LEU A 162 7.93 2.78 7.55
CA LEU A 162 7.32 3.97 8.12
C LEU A 162 8.34 5.10 8.25
N GLN A 163 9.58 4.79 8.64
CA GLN A 163 10.68 5.76 8.64
C GLN A 163 10.99 6.30 7.25
N ALA A 164 10.92 5.45 6.21
CA ALA A 164 11.16 5.86 4.83
C ALA A 164 10.09 6.84 4.34
N ILE A 165 8.81 6.50 4.51
CA ILE A 165 7.71 7.36 4.05
C ILE A 165 7.61 8.64 4.89
N ALA A 166 7.82 8.56 6.21
CA ALA A 166 7.89 9.74 7.08
C ALA A 166 8.99 10.72 6.63
N SER A 167 10.15 10.22 6.19
CA SER A 167 11.21 11.06 5.61
C SER A 167 10.78 11.72 4.30
N LEU A 168 10.13 10.99 3.40
CA LEU A 168 9.63 11.53 2.13
C LEU A 168 8.55 12.59 2.32
N LEU A 169 7.66 12.39 3.30
CA LEU A 169 6.59 13.32 3.65
C LEU A 169 7.07 14.50 4.51
N GLY A 170 8.33 14.48 4.98
CA GLY A 170 8.89 15.55 5.80
C GLY A 170 8.39 15.57 7.24
N VAL A 171 7.94 14.42 7.76
CA VAL A 171 7.55 14.23 9.17
C VAL A 171 8.80 14.34 10.05
N PRO A 172 8.84 15.29 11.02
CA PRO A 172 9.94 15.45 11.95
C PRO A 172 10.27 14.17 12.71
N GLN A 173 11.56 13.93 12.98
CA GLN A 173 12.01 12.72 13.66
C GLN A 173 11.37 12.50 15.03
N ALA A 174 11.13 13.58 15.78
CA ALA A 174 10.57 13.53 17.12
C ALA A 174 9.13 12.97 17.15
N ASP A 175 8.39 13.14 16.05
CA ASP A 175 6.97 12.79 16.00
C ASP A 175 6.75 11.34 15.53
N ARG A 176 7.77 10.73 14.92
CA ARG A 176 7.62 9.46 14.22
C ARG A 176 7.19 8.31 15.13
N HIS A 177 7.59 8.29 16.40
CA HIS A 177 7.18 7.24 17.33
C HIS A 177 5.66 7.27 17.58
N GLN A 178 5.14 8.44 17.96
CA GLN A 178 3.70 8.64 18.16
C GLN A 178 2.91 8.33 16.88
N PHE A 179 3.50 8.67 15.74
CA PHE A 179 2.93 8.41 14.44
C PHE A 179 2.86 6.91 14.11
N MET A 180 3.85 6.10 14.52
CA MET A 180 3.77 4.63 14.38
C MET A 180 2.68 4.06 15.27
N GLU A 181 2.57 4.52 16.51
CA GLU A 181 1.53 4.05 17.42
C GLU A 181 0.12 4.27 16.84
N TRP A 182 -0.14 5.45 16.28
CA TRP A 182 -1.42 5.71 15.61
C TRP A 182 -1.61 4.84 14.37
N PHE A 183 -0.57 4.66 13.56
CA PHE A 183 -0.63 3.84 12.35
C PHE A 183 -0.92 2.37 12.68
N ASP A 184 -0.19 1.78 13.63
CA ASP A 184 -0.41 0.40 14.07
C ASP A 184 -1.80 0.24 14.72
N THR A 185 -2.26 1.22 15.52
CA THR A 185 -3.63 1.19 16.08
C THR A 185 -4.70 1.30 15.00
N MET A 186 -4.43 2.02 13.91
CA MET A 186 -5.34 2.11 12.77
C MET A 186 -5.44 0.77 12.03
N LEU A 187 -4.32 0.05 11.91
CA LEU A 187 -4.23 -1.25 11.26
C LEU A 187 -4.59 -2.43 12.18
N ASP A 188 -4.77 -2.22 13.48
CA ASP A 188 -5.18 -3.27 14.41
C ASP A 188 -6.66 -3.63 14.20
N HIS A 189 -6.87 -4.72 13.47
CA HIS A 189 -8.20 -5.28 13.24
C HIS A 189 -8.67 -6.14 14.42
N GLY A 190 -7.81 -6.50 15.38
CA GLY A 190 -8.15 -7.37 16.52
C GLY A 190 -8.56 -8.80 16.13
N ASP A 191 -8.39 -9.75 17.05
CA ASP A 191 -8.87 -11.12 16.84
C ASP A 191 -10.41 -11.15 16.79
N GLY A 192 -10.96 -11.57 15.65
CA GLY A 192 -12.39 -11.87 15.51
C GLY A 192 -13.30 -10.70 15.11
N ARG A 193 -12.76 -9.60 14.56
CA ARG A 193 -13.59 -8.54 13.95
C ARG A 193 -13.82 -8.79 12.47
N GLU A 194 -15.03 -8.47 12.02
CA GLU A 194 -15.37 -8.45 10.60
C GLU A 194 -14.68 -7.26 9.90
N LEU A 195 -14.40 -7.40 8.61
CA LEU A 195 -13.79 -6.34 7.82
C LEU A 195 -14.73 -5.12 7.79
N GLY A 196 -14.22 -3.93 8.16
CA GLY A 196 -15.01 -2.70 8.32
C GLY A 196 -15.34 -2.32 9.77
N ASP A 197 -15.15 -3.23 10.72
CA ASP A 197 -15.46 -3.00 12.13
C ASP A 197 -14.29 -2.28 12.84
N ARG A 198 -14.35 -0.94 12.86
CA ARG A 198 -13.30 -0.10 13.47
C ARG A 198 -13.57 0.14 14.94
N SER A 199 -12.66 -0.29 15.82
CA SER A 199 -12.73 0.07 17.23
C SER A 199 -12.73 1.58 17.45
N GLU A 200 -13.27 2.01 18.59
CA GLU A 200 -13.14 3.40 19.04
C GLU A 200 -11.67 3.86 19.05
N ALA A 201 -10.74 2.97 19.39
CA ALA A 201 -9.30 3.24 19.36
C ALA A 201 -8.78 3.47 17.92
N SER A 202 -9.15 2.63 16.95
CA SER A 202 -8.79 2.78 15.54
C SER A 202 -9.38 4.08 14.95
N GLN A 203 -10.62 4.41 15.30
CA GLN A 203 -11.25 5.68 14.90
C GLN A 203 -10.52 6.90 15.51
N ALA A 204 -10.18 6.84 16.80
CA ALA A 204 -9.43 7.91 17.47
C ALA A 204 -8.02 8.08 16.88
N ALA A 205 -7.32 6.99 16.57
CA ALA A 205 -6.01 7.02 15.92
C ALA A 205 -6.09 7.63 14.52
N GLY A 206 -7.09 7.25 13.72
CA GLY A 206 -7.34 7.85 12.40
C GLY A 206 -7.62 9.36 12.48
N ALA A 207 -8.41 9.79 13.47
CA ALA A 207 -8.67 11.21 13.70
C ALA A 207 -7.41 11.98 14.14
N ALA A 208 -6.58 11.39 15.00
CA ALA A 208 -5.32 11.97 15.43
C ALA A 208 -4.33 12.13 14.26
N MET A 209 -4.21 11.12 13.40
CA MET A 209 -3.39 11.20 12.19
C MET A 209 -3.90 12.26 11.21
N PHE A 210 -5.22 12.38 11.06
CA PHE A 210 -5.80 13.42 10.21
C PHE A 210 -5.47 14.82 10.75
N ALA A 211 -5.63 15.03 12.06
CA ALA A 211 -5.28 16.29 12.71
C ALA A 211 -3.79 16.61 12.55
N TYR A 212 -2.92 15.61 12.73
CA TYR A 212 -1.48 15.75 12.51
C TYR A 212 -1.14 16.15 11.07
N GLY A 213 -1.75 15.52 10.07
CA GLY A 213 -1.57 15.91 8.66
C GLY A 213 -1.92 17.38 8.40
N THR A 214 -2.99 17.87 9.05
CA THR A 214 -3.42 19.28 8.97
C THR A 214 -2.36 20.21 9.57
N GLU A 215 -1.82 19.86 10.74
CA GLU A 215 -0.75 20.62 11.40
C GLU A 215 0.55 20.62 10.59
N LEU A 216 0.92 19.46 10.05
CA LEU A 216 2.10 19.29 9.20
C LEU A 216 1.98 20.17 7.95
N LEU A 217 0.85 20.14 7.24
CA LEU A 217 0.60 21.00 6.09
C LEU A 217 0.73 22.49 6.45
N ALA A 218 0.15 22.92 7.58
CA ALA A 218 0.27 24.29 8.04
C ALA A 218 1.73 24.68 8.35
N GLU A 219 2.50 23.77 8.93
CA GLU A 219 3.93 23.97 9.20
C GLU A 219 4.74 24.06 7.90
N LYS A 220 4.51 23.15 6.95
CA LYS A 220 5.18 23.15 5.64
C LYS A 220 4.87 24.38 4.78
N ARG A 221 3.72 25.03 4.98
CA ARG A 221 3.43 26.35 4.38
C ARG A 221 4.30 27.47 4.95
N ARG A 222 4.60 27.42 6.25
CA ARG A 222 5.42 28.46 6.93
C ARG A 222 6.91 28.22 6.76
N HIS A 223 7.32 26.95 6.81
CA HIS A 223 8.72 26.52 6.78
C HIS A 223 8.89 25.40 5.74
N PRO A 224 8.85 25.73 4.44
CA PRO A 224 9.00 24.73 3.39
C PRO A 224 10.41 24.11 3.46
N GLY A 225 10.42 22.78 3.42
CA GLY A 225 11.62 21.95 3.30
C GLY A 225 11.72 21.29 1.93
N ASP A 226 12.66 20.37 1.83
CA ASP A 226 12.86 19.58 0.61
C ASP A 226 12.16 18.21 0.70
N ASP A 227 10.84 18.25 0.90
CA ASP A 227 9.98 17.08 1.09
C ASP A 227 8.69 17.19 0.27
N ILE A 228 7.97 16.08 0.12
CA ILE A 228 6.74 16.02 -0.67
C ILE A 228 5.68 16.97 -0.12
N MET A 229 5.49 17.01 1.19
CA MET A 229 4.44 17.81 1.80
C MET A 229 4.71 19.32 1.71
N SER A 230 5.97 19.74 1.61
CA SER A 230 6.35 21.13 1.31
C SER A 230 5.89 21.58 -0.08
N ILE A 231 5.97 20.70 -1.08
CA ILE A 231 5.43 20.99 -2.41
C ILE A 231 3.91 21.01 -2.36
N VAL A 232 3.30 19.95 -1.83
CA VAL A 232 1.84 19.78 -1.75
C VAL A 232 1.17 20.91 -0.98
N ALA A 233 1.77 21.39 0.10
CA ALA A 233 1.18 22.44 0.93
C ALA A 233 1.23 23.84 0.28
N ASN A 234 2.12 24.05 -0.70
CA ASN A 234 2.42 25.35 -1.31
C ASN A 234 2.01 25.43 -2.80
N THR A 235 0.96 24.70 -3.20
CA THR A 235 0.45 24.71 -4.59
C THR A 235 -0.50 25.87 -4.91
N ALA A 236 -0.76 26.75 -3.94
CA ALA A 236 -1.68 27.88 -4.15
C ALA A 236 -1.15 28.80 -5.26
N GLY A 237 -1.95 28.99 -6.33
CA GLY A 237 -1.54 29.76 -7.50
C GLY A 237 -0.59 29.02 -8.47
N SER A 238 -0.38 27.71 -8.31
CA SER A 238 0.29 26.86 -9.31
C SER A 238 -0.71 26.13 -10.22
N ASP A 239 -0.20 25.46 -11.26
CA ASP A 239 -0.97 24.54 -12.10
C ASP A 239 -0.31 23.14 -12.04
N PRO A 240 -0.94 22.15 -11.37
CA PRO A 240 -2.24 22.21 -10.72
C PRO A 240 -2.17 22.90 -9.34
N GLU A 241 -3.30 23.46 -8.91
CA GLU A 241 -3.54 23.81 -7.52
C GLU A 241 -4.33 22.68 -6.85
N LEU A 242 -3.83 22.19 -5.70
CA LEU A 242 -4.50 21.15 -4.91
C LEU A 242 -5.35 21.81 -3.82
N SER A 243 -6.60 21.37 -3.70
CA SER A 243 -7.48 21.77 -2.60
C SER A 243 -6.95 21.27 -1.26
N GLU A 244 -7.40 21.87 -0.14
CA GLU A 244 -7.00 21.42 1.20
C GLU A 244 -7.33 19.94 1.45
N LEU A 245 -8.48 19.49 0.95
CA LEU A 245 -8.88 18.08 1.04
C LEU A 245 -7.94 17.17 0.25
N GLU A 246 -7.56 17.55 -0.97
CA GLU A 246 -6.60 16.77 -1.77
C GLU A 246 -5.22 16.73 -1.11
N GLN A 247 -4.74 17.86 -0.56
CA GLN A 247 -3.47 17.90 0.15
C GLN A 247 -3.47 16.93 1.34
N GLN A 248 -4.57 16.91 2.10
CA GLN A 248 -4.76 16.03 3.24
C GLN A 248 -4.89 14.56 2.84
N MET A 249 -5.67 14.26 1.80
CA MET A 249 -5.84 12.89 1.29
C MET A 249 -4.54 12.36 0.66
N PHE A 250 -3.74 13.24 0.05
CA PHE A 250 -2.44 12.89 -0.49
C PHE A 250 -1.47 12.41 0.60
N PHE A 251 -1.44 13.09 1.75
CA PHE A 251 -0.67 12.67 2.92
C PHE A 251 -1.10 11.28 3.41
N ASN A 252 -2.41 11.09 3.61
CA ASN A 252 -2.96 9.82 4.10
C ASN A 252 -2.70 8.66 3.13
N LEU A 253 -2.88 8.88 1.83
CA LEU A 253 -2.66 7.89 0.79
C LEU A 253 -1.21 7.40 0.77
N LEU A 254 -0.25 8.33 0.68
CA LEU A 254 1.16 7.96 0.58
C LEU A 254 1.64 7.22 1.83
N LEU A 255 1.14 7.62 2.98
CA LEU A 255 1.45 6.97 4.23
C LEU A 255 0.97 5.51 4.27
N ALA A 256 -0.30 5.28 3.95
CA ALA A 256 -0.88 3.94 3.93
C ALA A 256 -0.21 3.06 2.87
N ALA A 257 -0.16 3.55 1.62
CA ALA A 257 0.37 2.81 0.50
C ALA A 257 1.89 2.52 0.63
N GLY A 258 2.66 3.44 1.22
CA GLY A 258 4.12 3.30 1.36
C GLY A 258 4.55 2.42 2.54
N SER A 259 3.78 2.39 3.62
CA SER A 259 4.14 1.68 4.85
C SER A 259 3.78 0.19 4.77
N GLU A 260 2.51 -0.12 4.52
CA GLU A 260 1.99 -1.49 4.69
C GLU A 260 2.49 -2.44 3.61
N THR A 261 2.47 -2.02 2.35
CA THR A 261 2.90 -2.86 1.20
C THR A 261 4.38 -3.25 1.33
N THR A 262 5.23 -2.32 1.76
CA THR A 262 6.67 -2.54 1.97
C THR A 262 6.91 -3.44 3.19
N ARG A 263 6.21 -3.22 4.31
CA ARG A 263 6.25 -4.10 5.50
C ARG A 263 5.91 -5.53 5.11
N ASN A 264 4.82 -5.73 4.38
CA ASN A 264 4.36 -7.05 3.94
C ASN A 264 5.37 -7.71 3.01
N THR A 265 6.02 -6.95 2.11
CA THR A 265 7.07 -7.47 1.23
C THR A 265 8.31 -7.91 2.02
N ILE A 266 8.76 -7.11 2.99
CA ILE A 266 9.92 -7.45 3.83
C ILE A 266 9.63 -8.74 4.62
N THR A 267 8.46 -8.84 5.24
CA THR A 267 8.04 -10.02 6.00
C THR A 267 7.92 -11.26 5.11
N ALA A 268 7.17 -11.18 4.00
CA ALA A 268 6.97 -12.30 3.09
C ALA A 268 8.30 -12.74 2.42
N GLY A 269 9.18 -11.79 2.10
CA GLY A 269 10.51 -12.06 1.57
C GLY A 269 11.40 -12.79 2.58
N MET A 270 11.38 -12.39 3.85
CA MET A 270 12.10 -13.09 4.92
C MET A 270 11.55 -14.50 5.13
N LEU A 271 10.22 -14.65 5.20
CA LEU A 271 9.58 -15.97 5.31
C LEU A 271 9.97 -16.89 4.14
N ALA A 272 9.96 -16.36 2.91
CA ALA A 272 10.35 -17.12 1.73
C ALA A 272 11.81 -17.60 1.77
N LEU A 273 12.72 -16.82 2.38
CA LEU A 273 14.12 -17.21 2.59
C LEU A 273 14.28 -18.24 3.71
N ILE A 274 13.51 -18.13 4.79
CA ILE A 274 13.47 -19.12 5.88
C ILE A 274 13.05 -20.49 5.32
N ASP A 275 12.03 -20.51 4.47
CA ASP A 275 11.53 -21.73 3.82
C ASP A 275 12.48 -22.29 2.74
N ARG A 276 13.44 -21.48 2.27
CA ARG A 276 14.39 -21.81 1.18
C ARG A 276 15.83 -21.51 1.60
N PRO A 277 16.37 -22.26 2.57
CA PRO A 277 17.68 -21.97 3.17
C PRO A 277 18.85 -22.03 2.16
N GLU A 278 18.69 -22.73 1.04
CA GLU A 278 19.64 -22.72 -0.06
C GLU A 278 19.72 -21.36 -0.78
N GLN A 279 18.59 -20.66 -0.94
CA GLN A 279 18.55 -19.31 -1.52
C GLN A 279 19.17 -18.30 -0.57
N TRP A 280 18.90 -18.42 0.73
CA TRP A 280 19.58 -17.62 1.75
C TRP A 280 21.10 -17.80 1.70
N ARG A 281 21.60 -19.05 1.70
CA ARG A 281 23.03 -19.34 1.58
C ARG A 281 23.65 -18.79 0.30
N ALA A 282 22.92 -18.85 -0.83
CA ALA A 282 23.38 -18.28 -2.09
C ALA A 282 23.52 -16.75 -2.02
N LEU A 283 22.57 -16.06 -1.38
CA LEU A 283 22.65 -14.61 -1.16
C LEU A 283 23.75 -14.21 -0.18
N GLN A 284 23.99 -15.00 0.87
CA GLN A 284 25.10 -14.78 1.79
C GLN A 284 26.46 -14.91 1.09
N ALA A 285 26.60 -15.89 0.20
CA ALA A 285 27.83 -16.11 -0.55
C ALA A 285 28.09 -15.05 -1.63
N ASP A 286 27.04 -14.44 -2.18
CA ASP A 286 27.13 -13.50 -3.29
C ASP A 286 26.05 -12.40 -3.21
N ARG A 287 26.44 -11.26 -2.63
CA ARG A 287 25.56 -10.08 -2.46
C ARG A 287 25.22 -9.39 -3.78
N SER A 288 25.92 -9.68 -4.89
CA SER A 288 25.55 -9.12 -6.20
C SER A 288 24.20 -9.62 -6.72
N ARG A 289 23.65 -10.68 -6.09
CA ARG A 289 22.33 -11.25 -6.37
C ARG A 289 21.18 -10.51 -5.71
N LEU A 290 21.45 -9.63 -4.75
CA LEU A 290 20.40 -8.91 -4.01
C LEU A 290 19.40 -8.16 -4.91
N PRO A 291 19.81 -7.45 -5.97
CA PRO A 291 18.84 -6.77 -6.85
C PRO A 291 17.80 -7.74 -7.44
N VAL A 292 18.23 -8.90 -7.94
CA VAL A 292 17.30 -9.90 -8.49
C VAL A 292 16.47 -10.57 -7.40
N ALA A 293 17.04 -10.80 -6.22
CA ALA A 293 16.30 -11.35 -5.09
C ALA A 293 15.20 -10.40 -4.60
N VAL A 294 15.45 -9.09 -4.60
CA VAL A 294 14.44 -8.07 -4.24
C VAL A 294 13.28 -8.11 -5.25
N GLU A 295 13.55 -8.18 -6.56
CA GLU A 295 12.49 -8.33 -7.57
C GLU A 295 11.67 -9.62 -7.36
N GLU A 296 12.32 -10.74 -7.00
CA GLU A 296 11.61 -11.99 -6.70
C GLU A 296 10.81 -11.91 -5.40
N MET A 297 11.29 -11.19 -4.38
CA MET A 297 10.52 -10.92 -3.15
C MET A 297 9.29 -10.08 -3.45
N LEU A 298 9.41 -9.04 -4.30
CA LEU A 298 8.28 -8.22 -4.75
C LEU A 298 7.26 -9.07 -5.51
N ARG A 299 7.72 -9.91 -6.45
CA ARG A 299 6.86 -10.84 -7.20
C ARG A 299 6.19 -11.87 -6.29
N TRP A 300 6.92 -12.41 -5.32
CA TRP A 300 6.42 -13.44 -4.42
C TRP A 300 5.41 -12.89 -3.42
N ALA A 301 5.71 -11.73 -2.82
CA ALA A 301 4.83 -11.08 -1.86
C ALA A 301 3.59 -10.49 -2.52
N SER A 302 3.74 -9.82 -3.67
CA SER A 302 2.67 -9.15 -4.42
C SER A 302 1.72 -8.37 -3.50
N SER A 303 2.24 -7.57 -2.55
CA SER A 303 1.54 -7.12 -1.33
C SER A 303 0.39 -6.11 -1.50
N THR A 304 -0.16 -5.96 -2.70
CA THR A 304 -1.33 -5.14 -3.02
C THR A 304 -2.51 -6.04 -3.42
N ILE A 305 -2.74 -7.11 -2.66
CA ILE A 305 -3.79 -8.12 -2.91
C ILE A 305 -5.06 -7.74 -2.18
#